data_AF-A0A1B6NTC7-F1
#
_entry.id   AF-A0A1B6NTC7-F1
#
_cell.length_a   1.000
_cell.length_b   1.000
_cell.length_c   1.000
_cell.angle_alpha   90.00
_cell.angle_beta   90.00
_cell.angle_gamma   90.00
#
_symmetry.space_group_name_H-M   'P 1'
#
loop_
_entity.id
_entity.type
_entity.pdbx_description
1 polymer ?
#
loop_
_entity_poly.entity_id
_entity_poly.type
_entity_poly.pdbx_seq_one_letter_code
_entity_poly.pdbx_strand_id
1 'polypeptide(L)'
;VDQVDVAAKLDGMAGNHPEKLNWRTSIVDLLKLLGLDSSLTARKELATELGCPADKMSDSAQMNIWLHKAVLKKLAENGGNVPAELLD
;
A
#
# COMPACT_ATOMS: atom_id res chain seq x y z
N VAL A 1 -17.12 -16.07 -9.68
CA VAL A 1 -15.67 -15.84 -9.57
C VAL A 1 -15.45 -15.38 -8.14
N ASP A 2 -14.86 -16.22 -7.31
CA ASP A 2 -14.52 -15.88 -5.92
C ASP A 2 -13.71 -14.58 -5.91
N GLN A 3 -14.24 -13.54 -5.27
CA GLN A 3 -13.46 -12.34 -5.00
C GLN A 3 -12.31 -12.74 -4.09
N VAL A 4 -11.08 -12.59 -4.58
CA VAL A 4 -9.89 -12.75 -3.75
C VAL A 4 -9.91 -11.63 -2.70
N ASP A 5 -9.89 -12.01 -1.43
CA ASP A 5 -9.81 -11.07 -0.32
C ASP A 5 -8.35 -10.62 -0.18
N VAL A 6 -8.07 -9.42 -0.69
CA VAL A 6 -6.72 -8.85 -0.69
C VAL A 6 -6.24 -8.62 0.74
N ALA A 7 -7.12 -8.23 1.66
CA ALA A 7 -6.77 -8.03 3.06
C ALA A 7 -6.37 -9.35 3.72
N ALA A 8 -7.16 -10.42 3.54
CA ALA A 8 -6.82 -11.74 4.06
C ALA A 8 -5.49 -12.26 3.50
N LYS A 9 -5.20 -11.98 2.21
CA LYS A 9 -3.92 -12.35 1.60
C LYS A 9 -2.75 -11.57 2.19
N LEU A 10 -2.89 -10.25 2.36
CA LEU A 10 -1.86 -9.41 2.99
C LEU A 10 -1.66 -9.79 4.47
N ASP A 11 -2.72 -10.14 5.21
CA ASP A 11 -2.61 -10.70 6.57
C ASP A 11 -1.85 -12.02 6.58
N GLY A 12 -2.17 -12.93 5.68
CA GLY A 12 -1.46 -14.21 5.56
C GLY A 12 0.02 -14.02 5.21
N MET A 13 0.34 -13.06 4.33
CA MET A 13 1.73 -12.72 4.02
C MET A 13 2.43 -12.11 5.24
N ALA A 14 1.76 -11.20 5.96
CA ALA A 14 2.35 -10.53 7.11
C ALA A 14 2.59 -11.49 8.28
N GLY A 15 1.69 -12.47 8.48
CA GLY A 15 1.86 -13.52 9.48
C GLY A 15 2.99 -14.51 9.17
N ASN A 16 3.33 -14.67 7.88
CA ASN A 16 4.47 -15.49 7.44
C ASN A 16 5.77 -14.68 7.27
N HIS A 17 5.72 -13.36 7.43
CA HIS A 17 6.88 -12.49 7.27
C HIS A 17 7.74 -12.53 8.54
N PRO A 18 9.08 -12.60 8.43
CA PRO A 18 9.97 -12.67 9.59
C PRO A 18 9.93 -11.40 10.46
N GLU A 19 9.66 -10.25 9.84
CA GLU A 19 9.47 -8.98 10.53
C GLU A 19 7.98 -8.72 10.82
N LYS A 20 7.69 -8.09 11.96
CA LYS A 20 6.34 -7.62 12.30
C LYS A 20 6.02 -6.32 11.55
N LEU A 21 5.36 -6.46 10.40
CA LEU A 21 5.02 -5.37 9.49
C LEU A 21 3.60 -4.83 9.73
N ASN A 22 3.45 -3.51 9.91
CA ASN A 22 2.16 -2.84 10.07
C ASN A 22 1.64 -2.31 8.73
N TRP A 23 1.46 -3.21 7.77
CA TRP A 23 1.06 -2.88 6.39
C TRP A 23 -0.26 -2.12 6.29
N ARG A 24 -1.14 -2.23 7.31
CA ARG A 24 -2.44 -1.52 7.37
C ARG A 24 -2.31 -0.01 7.53
N THR A 25 -1.20 0.48 8.07
CA THR A 25 -1.04 1.92 8.38
C THR A 25 0.24 2.51 7.78
N SER A 26 1.21 1.66 7.43
CA SER A 26 2.52 2.08 6.94
C SER A 26 2.72 1.64 5.49
N ILE A 27 2.88 2.61 4.59
CA ILE A 27 3.28 2.33 3.20
C ILE A 27 4.63 1.61 3.15
N VAL A 28 5.56 1.92 4.06
CA VAL A 28 6.88 1.29 4.08
C VAL A 28 6.73 -0.21 4.34
N ASP A 29 5.92 -0.57 5.34
CA ASP A 29 5.68 -1.95 5.70
C ASP A 29 4.87 -2.69 4.63
N LEU A 30 3.92 -2.01 4.00
CA LEU A 30 3.17 -2.56 2.86
C LEU A 30 4.11 -2.86 1.69
N LEU A 31 5.02 -1.94 1.33
CA LEU A 31 5.98 -2.17 0.25
C LEU A 31 6.93 -3.32 0.58
N LYS A 32 7.48 -3.36 1.81
CA LYS A 32 8.30 -4.49 2.27
C LYS A 32 7.57 -5.81 2.18
N LEU A 33 6.31 -5.85 2.62
CA LEU A 33 5.47 -7.04 2.58
C LEU A 33 5.28 -7.56 1.15
N LEU A 34 5.16 -6.65 0.18
CA LEU A 34 5.06 -6.96 -1.24
C LEU A 34 6.41 -7.25 -1.91
N GLY A 35 7.52 -7.17 -1.17
CA GLY A 35 8.88 -7.33 -1.70
C GLY A 35 9.33 -6.16 -2.59
N LEU A 36 8.74 -4.98 -2.42
CA LEU A 36 9.04 -3.76 -3.17
C LEU A 36 10.02 -2.87 -2.40
N ASP A 37 10.74 -2.02 -3.14
CA ASP A 37 11.64 -1.04 -2.53
C ASP A 37 10.87 -0.01 -1.71
N SER A 38 11.16 0.07 -0.41
CA SER A 38 10.48 0.96 0.53
C SER A 38 11.21 2.29 0.78
N SER A 39 12.25 2.60 -0.01
CA SER A 39 13.02 3.83 0.12
C SER A 39 12.16 5.06 -0.17
N LEU A 40 12.63 6.24 0.25
CA LEU A 40 11.93 7.48 -0.05
C LEU A 40 11.86 7.76 -1.55
N THR A 41 12.91 7.39 -2.30
CA THR A 41 12.98 7.58 -3.75
C THR A 41 11.92 6.72 -4.45
N ALA A 42 11.88 5.41 -4.17
CA ALA A 42 10.90 4.50 -4.76
C ALA A 42 9.46 4.91 -4.43
N ARG A 43 9.21 5.37 -3.19
CA ARG A 43 7.88 5.91 -2.82
C ARG A 43 7.49 7.14 -3.62
N LYS A 44 8.42 8.08 -3.85
CA LYS A 44 8.16 9.27 -4.68
C LYS A 44 7.90 8.91 -6.13
N GLU A 45 8.68 7.97 -6.68
CA GLU A 45 8.48 7.49 -8.05
C GLU A 45 7.11 6.81 -8.19
N LEU A 46 6.76 5.90 -7.28
CA LEU A 46 5.47 5.22 -7.27
C LEU A 46 4.31 6.20 -7.06
N ALA A 47 4.46 7.17 -6.15
CA ALA A 47 3.47 8.22 -5.97
C ALA A 47 3.29 9.06 -7.25
N THR A 48 4.38 9.34 -7.97
CA THR A 48 4.33 10.08 -9.23
C THR A 48 3.62 9.27 -10.31
N GLU A 49 3.97 7.99 -10.45
CA GLU A 49 3.37 7.07 -11.42
C GLU A 49 1.86 6.87 -11.17
N LEU A 50 1.45 6.82 -9.91
CA LEU A 50 0.04 6.70 -9.52
C LEU A 50 -0.73 8.04 -9.58
N GLY A 51 -0.06 9.15 -9.92
CA GLY A 51 -0.70 10.46 -10.08
C GLY A 51 -0.98 11.19 -8.76
N CYS A 52 -0.10 11.06 -7.77
CA CYS A 52 -0.21 11.79 -6.50
C CYS A 52 -0.31 13.31 -6.75
N PRO A 53 -1.28 14.00 -6.16
CA PRO A 53 -1.42 15.44 -6.32
C PRO A 53 -0.20 16.18 -5.76
N ALA A 54 0.20 17.26 -6.43
CA ALA A 54 1.37 18.06 -6.07
C ALA A 54 1.32 18.58 -4.61
N ASP A 55 0.12 18.91 -4.12
CA ASP A 55 -0.13 19.33 -2.73
C ASP A 55 0.31 18.28 -1.70
N LYS A 56 0.14 16.99 -2.02
CA LYS A 56 0.54 15.88 -1.14
C LYS A 56 1.99 15.46 -1.35
N MET A 57 2.59 15.78 -2.50
CA MET A 57 4.00 15.50 -2.79
C MET A 57 4.97 16.37 -1.98
N SER A 58 4.54 17.55 -1.54
CA SER A 58 5.38 18.46 -0.76
C SER A 58 5.63 17.99 0.68
N ASP A 59 4.73 17.18 1.24
CA ASP A 59 4.85 16.64 2.60
C ASP A 59 4.96 15.11 2.58
N SER A 60 6.07 14.58 3.07
CA SER A 60 6.32 13.13 3.00
C SER A 60 5.34 12.30 3.83
N ALA A 61 4.75 12.83 4.90
CA ALA A 61 3.76 12.12 5.69
C ALA A 61 2.42 12.04 4.93
N GLN A 62 1.97 13.16 4.35
CA GLN A 62 0.78 13.19 3.49
C GLN A 62 0.95 12.32 2.24
N MET A 63 2.12 12.38 1.59
CA MET A 63 2.45 11.52 0.46
C MET A 63 2.35 10.04 0.84
N ASN A 64 2.89 9.66 2.00
CA ASN A 64 2.87 8.26 2.45
C ASN A 64 1.45 7.76 2.72
N ILE A 65 0.60 8.57 3.35
CA ILE A 65 -0.81 8.24 3.62
C ILE A 65 -1.56 8.08 2.30
N TRP A 66 -1.38 9.02 1.37
CA TRP A 66 -2.02 8.94 0.06
C TRP A 66 -1.53 7.72 -0.74
N LEU A 67 -0.22 7.48 -0.75
CA LEU A 67 0.40 6.38 -1.47
C LEU A 67 -0.04 5.03 -0.93
N HIS A 68 -0.14 4.90 0.39
CA HIS A 68 -0.68 3.71 1.06
C HIS A 68 -2.07 3.34 0.51
N LYS A 69 -3.00 4.31 0.50
CA LYS A 69 -4.34 4.13 -0.04
C LYS A 69 -4.35 3.83 -1.53
N ALA A 70 -3.52 4.52 -2.32
CA ALA A 70 -3.42 4.33 -3.75
C ALA A 70 -2.93 2.92 -4.12
N VAL A 71 -1.93 2.40 -3.41
CA VAL A 71 -1.42 1.03 -3.59
C VAL A 71 -2.48 0.01 -3.23
N LEU A 72 -3.17 0.16 -2.10
CA LEU A 72 -4.26 -0.74 -1.71
C LEU A 72 -5.40 -0.76 -2.73
N LYS A 73 -5.80 0.41 -3.22
CA LYS A 73 -6.80 0.53 -4.30
C LYS A 73 -6.33 -0.20 -5.56
N LYS A 74 -5.08 -0.02 -5.96
CA LYS A 74 -4.52 -0.67 -7.16
C LYS A 74 -4.49 -2.19 -7.02
N LEU A 75 -4.19 -2.70 -5.83
CA LEU A 75 -4.25 -4.14 -5.52
C LEU A 75 -5.68 -4.66 -5.61
N ALA A 76 -6.67 -3.90 -5.14
CA ALA A 76 -8.09 -4.23 -5.28
C ALA A 76 -8.49 -4.35 -6.76
N GLU A 77 -8.11 -3.36 -7.57
CA GLU A 77 -8.42 -3.32 -9.01
C GLU A 77 -7.82 -4.50 -9.79
N ASN A 78 -6.65 -5.02 -9.39
CA ASN A 78 -5.96 -6.11 -10.08
C ASN A 78 -6.22 -7.50 -9.50
N GLY A 79 -6.94 -7.61 -8.38
CA GLY A 79 -6.93 -8.85 -7.63
C GLY A 79 -8.01 -9.03 -6.58
N GLY A 80 -9.06 -8.19 -6.49
CA GLY A 80 -10.25 -8.52 -5.69
C GLY A 80 -10.65 -7.46 -4.66
N ASN A 81 -11.36 -7.88 -3.62
CA ASN A 81 -12.03 -6.96 -2.69
C ASN A 81 -11.04 -6.48 -1.60
N VAL A 82 -11.01 -5.17 -1.33
CA VAL A 82 -10.29 -4.57 -0.19
C VAL A 82 -11.34 -3.96 0.75
N PRO A 83 -11.26 -4.18 2.08
CA PRO A 83 -12.12 -3.55 3.06
C PRO A 83 -12.16 -2.02 2.88
N ALA A 84 -13.37 -1.45 2.90
CA ALA A 84 -13.54 0.01 2.76
C ALA A 84 -12.78 0.80 3.83
N GLU A 85 -12.64 0.25 5.05
CA GLU A 85 -11.86 0.84 6.14
C GLU A 85 -10.37 1.06 5.81
N LEU A 86 -9.82 0.33 4.84
CA LEU A 86 -8.44 0.48 4.39
C LEU A 86 -8.30 1.48 3.22
N LEU A 87 -9.43 1.89 2.64
CA LEU A 87 -9.51 2.85 1.54
C LEU A 87 -9.98 4.24 2.01
N ASP A 88 -10.53 4.35 3.22
CA ASP A 88 -11.09 5.58 3.82
C ASP A 88 -10.03 6.54 4.35
#